data_AF-A0A524JRQ0-F1
#
_entry.id   AF-A0A524JRQ0-F1
#
_cell.length_a   1.000
_cell.length_b   1.000
_cell.length_c   1.000
_cell.angle_alpha   90.00
_cell.angle_beta   90.00
_cell.angle_gamma   90.00
#
_symmetry.space_group_name_H-M   'P 1'
#
loop_
_entity.id
_entity.type
_entity.pdbx_description
1 polymer ?
#
loop_
_entity_poly.entity_id
_entity_poly.type
_entity_poly.pdbx_seq_one_letter_code
_entity_poly.pdbx_strand_id
1 'polypeptide(L)'
;MGLGWGLHAQGKQSDSLQGTKVVLDEVFVSAIRVNRESPVTFSNLNKNQYAPRNLGQDIPILMNYLPSVVTTSDAGAGVGYT
;
A
#
# COMPACT_ATOMS: atom_id res chain seq x y z
N MET A 1 49.79 9.19 36.13
CA MET A 1 48.53 9.75 35.60
C MET A 1 48.43 9.37 34.13
N GLY A 2 47.30 8.84 33.68
CA GLY A 2 47.04 8.54 32.27
C GLY A 2 46.44 7.16 32.03
N LEU A 3 45.21 6.91 32.51
CA LEU A 3 44.39 5.80 32.03
C LEU A 3 43.83 6.16 30.65
N GLY A 4 44.24 5.43 29.61
CA GLY A 4 43.60 5.47 28.30
C GLY A 4 42.44 4.47 28.26
N TRP A 5 41.20 4.97 28.29
CA TRP A 5 40.02 4.14 28.05
C TRP A 5 39.84 3.93 26.55
N GLY A 6 39.89 2.66 26.12
CA GLY A 6 39.53 2.28 24.76
C GLY A 6 38.03 2.46 24.54
N LEU A 7 37.66 3.36 23.64
CA LEU A 7 36.29 3.49 23.15
C LEU A 7 35.99 2.31 22.23
N HIS A 8 35.21 1.35 22.72
CA HIS A 8 34.63 0.31 21.88
C HIS A 8 33.32 0.84 21.28
N ALA A 9 33.32 1.10 19.97
CA ALA A 9 32.10 1.37 19.23
C ALA A 9 31.29 0.07 19.12
N GLN A 10 30.06 0.07 19.66
CA GLN A 10 29.18 -1.09 19.62
C GLN A 10 28.70 -1.29 18.18
N GLY A 11 29.20 -2.34 17.53
CA GLY A 11 28.73 -2.75 16.21
C GLY A 11 27.22 -3.05 16.27
N LYS A 12 26.47 -2.51 15.32
CA LYS A 12 25.01 -2.72 15.23
C LYS A 12 24.75 -4.22 15.06
N GLN A 13 24.22 -4.85 16.11
CA GLN A 13 23.92 -6.28 16.12
C GLN A 13 22.92 -6.57 14.98
N SER A 14 23.34 -7.39 14.03
CA SER A 14 22.44 -7.92 13.01
C SER A 14 21.43 -8.83 13.70
N ASP A 15 20.16 -8.65 13.37
CA ASP A 15 19.04 -9.45 13.86
C ASP A 15 19.38 -10.96 13.71
N SER A 16 19.01 -11.77 14.72
CA SER A 16 19.29 -13.21 14.75
C SER A 16 18.49 -13.98 13.70
N LEU A 17 17.45 -13.37 13.15
CA LEU A 17 16.67 -13.92 12.06
C LEU A 17 17.46 -13.81 10.75
N GLN A 18 18.16 -14.88 10.39
CA GLN A 18 18.76 -15.08 9.07
C GLN A 18 17.66 -15.42 8.04
N GLY A 19 16.73 -14.49 7.81
CA GLY A 19 15.81 -14.59 6.68
C GLY A 19 16.59 -14.53 5.38
N THR A 20 16.24 -15.36 4.40
CA THR A 20 16.80 -15.24 3.04
C THR A 20 16.55 -13.82 2.54
N LYS A 21 17.62 -13.09 2.26
CA LYS A 21 17.53 -11.75 1.69
C LYS A 21 17.09 -11.87 0.24
N VAL A 22 15.79 -11.71 -0.01
CA VAL A 22 15.22 -11.70 -1.36
C VAL A 22 15.53 -10.35 -1.98
N VAL A 23 16.35 -10.35 -3.04
CA VAL A 23 16.51 -9.19 -3.91
C VAL A 23 15.31 -9.20 -4.85
N LEU A 24 14.46 -8.18 -4.75
CA LEU A 24 13.30 -8.01 -5.63
C LEU A 24 13.77 -7.35 -6.92
N ASP A 25 13.31 -7.88 -8.06
CA ASP A 25 13.52 -7.26 -9.35
C ASP A 25 12.68 -5.99 -9.49
N GLU A 26 13.16 -5.04 -10.30
CA GLU A 26 12.42 -3.81 -10.60
C GLU A 26 11.16 -4.13 -11.43
N VAL A 27 10.01 -3.63 -10.99
CA VAL A 27 8.75 -3.77 -11.72
C VAL A 27 8.53 -2.52 -12.57
N PHE A 28 8.46 -2.68 -13.89
CA PHE A 28 8.05 -1.60 -14.80
C PHE A 28 6.54 -1.60 -14.99
N VAL A 29 5.87 -0.54 -14.51
CA VAL A 29 4.42 -0.37 -14.67
C VAL A 29 4.15 0.57 -15.84
N SER A 30 3.56 0.06 -16.91
CA SER A 30 3.08 0.85 -18.06
C SER A 30 1.56 0.99 -18.00
N ALA A 31 1.04 2.22 -18.06
CA ALA A 31 -0.39 2.50 -18.00
C ALA A 31 -0.78 3.68 -18.88
N ILE A 32 -1.96 3.62 -19.49
CA ILE A 32 -2.58 4.74 -20.22
C ILE A 32 -3.44 5.53 -19.24
N ARG A 33 -3.20 6.84 -19.14
CA ARG A 33 -3.98 7.74 -18.29
C ARG A 33 -5.12 8.39 -19.07
N VAL A 34 -6.34 8.20 -18.58
CA VAL A 34 -7.54 8.89 -19.10
C VAL A 34 -7.60 10.34 -18.60
N ASN A 35 -8.16 11.21 -19.43
CA ASN A 35 -8.40 12.63 -19.17
C ASN A 35 -9.76 13.05 -19.75
N ARG A 36 -10.09 14.34 -19.68
CA ARG A 36 -11.40 14.86 -20.11
C ARG A 36 -11.65 14.72 -21.61
N GLU A 37 -10.59 14.61 -22.39
CA GLU A 37 -10.61 14.46 -23.85
C GLU A 37 -10.65 12.98 -24.28
N SER A 38 -10.53 12.05 -23.34
CA SER A 38 -10.58 10.61 -23.61
C SER A 38 -12.02 10.18 -23.94
N PRO A 39 -12.27 9.45 -25.03
CA PRO A 39 -13.63 9.09 -25.49
C PRO A 39 -14.22 7.89 -24.72
N VAL A 40 -13.99 7.81 -23.42
CA VAL A 40 -14.48 6.75 -22.54
C VAL A 40 -14.96 7.34 -21.21
N THR A 41 -15.95 6.73 -20.58
CA THR A 41 -16.42 7.13 -19.25
C THR A 41 -15.39 6.75 -18.20
N PHE A 42 -15.01 7.70 -17.33
CA PHE A 42 -14.11 7.45 -16.21
C PHE A 42 -14.61 8.14 -14.93
N SER A 43 -14.19 7.63 -13.78
CA SER A 43 -14.43 8.23 -12.47
C SER A 43 -13.10 8.36 -11.74
N ASN A 44 -12.82 9.54 -11.19
CA ASN A 44 -11.63 9.76 -10.35
C ASN A 44 -11.97 9.52 -8.89
N LEU A 45 -11.11 8.77 -8.19
CA LEU A 45 -11.21 8.56 -6.75
C LEU A 45 -10.30 9.56 -6.03
N ASN A 46 -10.87 10.42 -5.18
CA ASN A 46 -10.12 11.36 -4.36
C ASN A 46 -10.17 10.96 -2.88
N LYS A 47 -9.00 10.85 -2.24
CA LYS A 47 -8.88 10.47 -0.83
C LYS A 47 -9.79 11.28 0.10
N ASN A 48 -9.90 12.60 -0.11
CA ASN A 48 -10.69 13.47 0.75
C ASN A 48 -12.20 13.19 0.64
N GLN A 49 -12.66 12.77 -0.54
CA GLN A 49 -14.07 12.43 -0.76
C GLN A 49 -14.46 11.11 -0.09
N TYR A 50 -13.51 10.16 -0.02
CA TYR A 50 -13.75 8.83 0.54
C TYR A 50 -13.31 8.69 2.01
N ALA A 51 -12.51 9.61 2.54
CA ALA A 51 -12.05 9.57 3.93
C ALA A 51 -13.20 9.42 4.95
N PRO A 52 -14.35 10.12 4.84
CA PRO A 52 -15.46 9.94 5.79
C PRO A 52 -16.12 8.56 5.73
N ARG A 53 -15.93 7.83 4.63
CA ARG A 53 -16.50 6.49 4.39
C ARG A 53 -15.47 5.39 4.58
N ASN A 54 -14.20 5.74 4.69
CA ASN A 54 -13.12 4.79 4.90
C ASN A 54 -13.02 4.45 6.39
N LEU A 55 -13.69 3.37 6.78
CA LEU A 55 -13.67 2.83 8.13
C LEU A 55 -12.57 1.76 8.31
N GLY A 56 -11.59 1.68 7.41
CA GLY A 56 -10.60 0.60 7.35
C GLY A 56 -11.04 -0.60 6.49
N GLN A 57 -11.99 -0.38 5.59
CA GLN A 57 -12.53 -1.38 4.65
C GLN A 57 -11.71 -1.45 3.36
N ASP A 58 -11.87 -2.53 2.59
CA ASP A 58 -11.14 -2.74 1.34
C ASP A 58 -11.55 -1.73 0.25
N ILE A 59 -10.62 -1.38 -0.64
CA ILE A 59 -10.84 -0.39 -1.71
C ILE A 59 -12.06 -0.72 -2.60
N PRO A 60 -12.33 -1.99 -2.99
CA PRO A 60 -13.54 -2.32 -3.75
C PRO A 60 -14.84 -1.92 -3.04
N ILE A 61 -14.91 -1.97 -1.71
CA ILE A 61 -16.10 -1.53 -0.97
C ILE A 61 -16.32 -0.04 -1.13
N LEU A 62 -15.26 0.75 -1.12
CA LEU A 62 -15.34 2.19 -1.35
C LEU A 62 -15.84 2.50 -2.77
N MET A 63 -15.59 1.62 -3.75
CA MET A 63 -16.00 1.79 -5.14
C MET A 63 -17.45 1.38 -5.43
N ASN A 64 -18.18 0.81 -4.48
CA ASN A 64 -19.57 0.33 -4.70
C ASN A 64 -20.58 1.44 -5.08
N TYR A 65 -20.22 2.71 -4.85
CA TYR A 65 -21.01 3.87 -5.24
C TYR A 65 -20.73 4.35 -6.67
N LEU A 66 -19.74 3.76 -7.35
CA LEU A 66 -19.46 4.09 -8.75
C LEU A 66 -20.41 3.33 -9.69
N PRO A 67 -20.89 3.97 -10.77
CA PRO A 67 -21.68 3.28 -11.77
C PRO A 67 -20.84 2.14 -12.40
N SER A 68 -21.52 1.04 -12.72
CA SER A 68 -20.92 -0.12 -13.39
C SER A 68 -19.82 -0.85 -12.58
N VAL A 69 -19.73 -0.62 -11.26
CA VAL A 69 -18.87 -1.41 -10.36
C VAL A 69 -19.72 -2.37 -9.54
N VAL A 70 -19.34 -3.65 -9.51
CA VAL A 70 -19.91 -4.67 -8.63
C VAL A 70 -18.82 -5.15 -7.71
N THR A 71 -19.07 -5.03 -6.41
CA THR A 71 -18.14 -5.47 -5.37
C THR A 71 -18.77 -6.60 -4.59
N THR A 72 -18.01 -7.68 -4.41
CA THR A 72 -18.37 -8.83 -3.57
C THR A 72 -17.47 -8.86 -2.34
N SER A 73 -17.81 -9.61 -1.30
CA SER A 73 -16.92 -9.87 -0.17
C SER A 73 -17.21 -11.29 0.31
N ASP A 74 -16.16 -12.07 0.53
CA ASP A 74 -16.28 -13.45 1.01
C ASP A 74 -16.88 -13.50 2.43
N ALA A 75 -16.45 -12.56 3.29
CA ALA A 75 -16.91 -12.46 4.68
C ALA A 75 -18.13 -11.56 4.88
N GLY A 76 -18.63 -10.88 3.83
CA GLY A 76 -19.77 -9.95 3.88
C GLY A 76 -19.52 -8.63 4.62
N ALA A 77 -18.44 -8.51 5.39
CA ALA A 77 -18.07 -7.29 6.12
C ALA A 77 -17.23 -6.28 5.30
N GLY A 78 -16.69 -6.71 4.14
CA GLY A 78 -15.87 -5.84 3.30
C GLY A 78 -14.50 -5.49 3.88
N VAL A 79 -13.98 -6.36 4.74
CA VAL A 79 -12.67 -6.26 5.40
C VAL A 79 -11.92 -7.57 5.15
N GLY A 80 -10.91 -7.52 4.28
CA GLY A 80 -10.22 -8.70 3.80
C GLY A 80 -11.08 -9.54 2.86
N TYR A 81 -10.43 -10.13 1.84
CA TYR A 81 -11.07 -10.99 0.83
C TYR A 81 -12.33 -10.34 0.22
N THR A 82 -12.14 -9.14 -0.31
CA THR A 82 -13.13 -8.37 -1.09
C THR A 82 -12.82 -8.45 -2.59
#